data_AF-A0A7K2WR88-F1
#
_entry.id   AF-A0A7K2WR88-F1
#
_cell.length_a   1.000
_cell.length_b   1.000
_cell.length_c   1.000
_cell.angle_alpha   90.00
_cell.angle_beta   90.00
_cell.angle_gamma   90.00
#
_symmetry.space_group_name_H-M   'P 1'
#
loop_
_entity.id
_entity.type
_entity.pdbx_description
1 polymer ?
#
loop_
_entity_poly.entity_id
_entity_poly.type
_entity_poly.pdbx_seq_one_letter_code
_entity_poly.pdbx_strand_id
1 'polypeptide(L)'
;MGQDEFSAVGLGRRRRKEDWVAGEIGERAGQKRERIRAVAVFHAQDDNLAAPLRKRWAKVALRVDARASADGPQERARVVVNNSSLRTFVIDRLGPDPEDPDWDPVRVVEYVLASVTLTAARVRELDPGWRRLDIERVRELRRIKNAVGSFPLLVRHLPAGALRDQAVEWLVIREVLP
;
A
#
# COMPACT_ATOMS: atom_id res chain seq x y z
N MET A 1 15.91 -52.06 -36.90
CA MET A 1 14.72 -51.19 -36.86
C MET A 1 13.91 -51.65 -35.64
N GLY A 2 13.94 -50.86 -34.56
CA GLY A 2 13.39 -51.25 -33.26
C GLY A 2 13.44 -50.07 -32.29
N GLN A 3 12.32 -49.36 -32.28
CA GLN A 3 11.73 -48.54 -31.21
C GLN A 3 12.60 -47.54 -30.43
N ASP A 4 12.26 -46.30 -30.75
CA ASP A 4 12.32 -45.09 -29.94
C ASP A 4 11.37 -45.15 -28.72
N GLU A 5 11.45 -44.13 -27.87
CA GLU A 5 10.51 -43.73 -26.81
C GLU A 5 10.59 -44.39 -25.42
N PHE A 6 11.46 -43.89 -24.54
CA PHE A 6 11.13 -43.71 -23.11
C PHE A 6 12.04 -42.65 -22.46
N SER A 7 11.68 -41.36 -22.53
CA SER A 7 12.03 -40.34 -21.50
C SER A 7 11.47 -38.95 -21.83
N ALA A 8 10.15 -38.75 -21.61
CA ALA A 8 9.58 -37.39 -21.57
C ALA A 8 8.52 -37.19 -20.48
N VAL A 9 8.02 -38.24 -19.82
CA VAL A 9 6.89 -38.16 -18.88
C VAL A 9 7.30 -37.72 -17.46
N GLY A 10 8.59 -37.79 -17.10
CA GLY A 10 9.07 -37.48 -15.74
C GLY A 10 9.28 -35.99 -15.42
N LEU A 11 9.57 -35.15 -16.43
CA LEU A 11 9.95 -33.75 -16.22
C LEU A 11 8.76 -32.81 -15.97
N GLY A 12 7.57 -33.12 -16.52
CA GLY A 12 6.36 -32.32 -16.34
C GLY A 12 5.61 -32.52 -15.01
N ARG A 13 5.86 -33.64 -14.29
CA ARG A 13 5.31 -33.86 -12.94
C ARG A 13 6.21 -33.29 -11.84
N ARG A 14 7.52 -33.16 -12.09
CA ARG A 14 8.47 -32.59 -11.12
C ARG A 14 8.30 -31.07 -11.01
N ARG A 15 8.26 -30.34 -12.13
CA ARG A 15 8.00 -28.89 -12.15
C ARG A 15 6.69 -28.51 -11.46
N ARG A 16 5.60 -29.22 -11.75
CA ARG A 16 4.30 -28.97 -11.08
C ARG A 16 4.32 -29.19 -9.57
N LYS A 17 5.15 -30.09 -9.05
CA LYS A 17 5.30 -30.28 -7.59
C LYS A 17 6.17 -29.18 -6.97
N GLU A 18 7.24 -28.78 -7.66
CA GLU A 18 8.12 -27.70 -7.22
C GLU A 18 7.38 -26.35 -7.19
N ASP A 19 6.57 -26.06 -8.21
CA ASP A 19 5.71 -24.87 -8.27
C ASP A 19 4.65 -24.86 -7.17
N TRP A 20 4.08 -26.04 -6.84
CA TRP A 20 3.08 -26.17 -5.78
C TRP A 20 3.69 -25.96 -4.38
N VAL A 21 4.85 -26.55 -4.11
CA VAL A 21 5.57 -26.36 -2.84
C VAL A 21 6.08 -24.93 -2.70
N ALA A 22 6.56 -24.31 -3.77
CA ALA A 22 6.95 -22.90 -3.77
C ALA A 22 5.75 -21.98 -3.48
N GLY A 23 4.58 -22.28 -4.06
CA GLY A 23 3.33 -21.58 -3.77
C GLY A 23 2.90 -21.69 -2.30
N GLU A 24 2.93 -22.89 -1.71
CA GLU A 24 2.55 -23.12 -0.32
C GLU A 24 3.52 -22.45 0.68
N ILE A 25 4.83 -22.49 0.39
CA ILE A 25 5.85 -21.78 1.18
C ILE A 25 5.64 -20.26 1.08
N GLY A 26 5.36 -19.75 -0.12
CA GLY A 26 5.04 -18.34 -0.36
C GLY A 26 3.81 -17.89 0.44
N GLU A 27 2.74 -18.69 0.42
CA GLU A 27 1.50 -18.40 1.14
C GLU A 27 1.69 -18.39 2.66
N ARG A 28 2.36 -19.42 3.23
CA ARG A 28 2.67 -19.47 4.67
C ARG A 28 3.55 -18.31 5.11
N ALA A 29 4.55 -17.95 4.30
CA ALA A 29 5.40 -16.80 4.56
C ALA A 29 4.63 -15.47 4.47
N GLY A 30 3.64 -15.37 3.59
CA GLY A 30 2.71 -14.24 3.49
C GLY A 30 1.84 -14.12 4.75
N GLN A 31 1.19 -15.20 5.17
CA GLN A 31 0.35 -15.24 6.37
C GLN A 31 1.13 -14.90 7.64
N LYS A 32 2.35 -15.43 7.79
CA LYS A 32 3.23 -15.11 8.92
C LYS A 32 3.58 -13.62 8.95
N ARG A 33 3.89 -13.02 7.80
CA ARG A 33 4.17 -11.58 7.69
C ARG A 33 2.95 -10.76 8.08
N GLU A 34 1.77 -11.10 7.58
CA GLU A 34 0.53 -10.38 7.94
C GLU A 34 0.27 -10.42 9.44
N ARG A 35 0.49 -11.55 10.11
CA ARG A 35 0.35 -11.65 11.58
C ARG A 35 1.33 -10.74 12.33
N ILE A 36 2.60 -10.72 11.92
CA ILE A 36 3.61 -9.84 12.54
C ILE A 36 3.21 -8.37 12.34
N ARG A 37 2.77 -8.02 11.13
CA ARG A 37 2.28 -6.68 10.81
C ARG A 37 1.09 -6.30 11.70
N ALA A 38 0.10 -7.17 11.83
CA ALA A 38 -1.09 -6.91 12.64
C ALA A 38 -0.74 -6.64 14.11
N VAL A 39 0.14 -7.46 14.71
CA VAL A 39 0.62 -7.25 16.10
C VAL A 39 1.38 -5.93 16.22
N ALA A 40 2.22 -5.61 15.24
CA ALA A 40 2.98 -4.36 15.25
C ALA A 40 2.07 -3.12 15.13
N VAL A 41 1.04 -3.18 14.27
CA VAL A 41 0.04 -2.10 14.16
C VAL A 41 -0.76 -1.97 15.46
N PHE A 42 -1.19 -3.09 16.06
CA PHE A 42 -1.90 -3.09 17.33
C PHE A 42 -1.11 -2.34 18.42
N HIS A 43 0.18 -2.66 18.60
CA HIS A 43 1.00 -1.96 19.57
C HIS A 43 1.37 -0.52 19.18
N ALA A 44 1.46 -0.19 17.89
CA ALA A 44 1.64 1.20 17.48
C ALA A 44 0.44 2.08 17.86
N GLN A 45 -0.76 1.49 17.88
CA GLN A 45 -2.02 2.16 18.19
C GLN A 45 -2.38 2.14 19.68
N ASP A 46 -1.69 1.35 20.50
CA ASP A 46 -1.94 1.25 21.95
C ASP A 46 -1.54 2.53 22.69
N ASP A 47 -2.54 3.28 23.15
CA ASP A 47 -2.36 4.54 23.89
C ASP A 47 -1.76 4.33 25.30
N ASN A 48 -1.67 3.08 25.80
CA ASN A 48 -1.00 2.78 27.06
C ASN A 48 0.54 2.70 26.93
N LEU A 49 1.06 2.63 25.70
CA LEU A 49 2.50 2.59 25.46
C LEU A 49 3.06 4.00 25.28
N ALA A 50 4.28 4.20 25.78
CA ALA A 50 5.01 5.45 25.56
C ALA A 50 5.23 5.72 24.06
N ALA A 51 5.17 7.00 23.66
CA ALA A 51 5.27 7.41 22.25
C ALA A 51 6.49 6.83 21.50
N PRO A 52 7.71 6.78 22.07
CA PRO A 52 8.86 6.16 21.39
C PRO A 52 8.67 4.66 21.11
N LEU A 53 7.97 3.93 21.97
CA LEU A 53 7.69 2.51 21.78
C LEU A 53 6.65 2.30 20.68
N ARG A 54 5.60 3.13 20.65
CA ARG A 54 4.59 3.12 19.57
C ARG A 54 5.22 3.39 18.20
N LYS A 55 6.09 4.40 18.09
CA LYS A 55 6.87 4.68 16.87
C LYS A 55 7.73 3.48 16.45
N ARG A 56 8.41 2.81 17.40
CA ARG A 56 9.18 1.58 17.11
C ARG A 56 8.33 0.45 16.55
N TRP A 57 7.16 0.20 17.14
CA TRP A 57 6.22 -0.79 16.62
C TRP A 57 5.69 -0.44 15.23
N ALA A 58 5.38 0.84 14.98
CA ALA A 58 5.02 1.29 13.66
C ALA A 58 6.13 1.00 12.62
N LYS A 59 7.42 1.24 12.98
CA LYS A 59 8.54 0.86 12.10
C LYS A 59 8.61 -0.63 11.81
N VAL A 60 8.27 -1.48 12.78
CA VAL A 60 8.22 -2.93 12.55
C VAL A 60 7.18 -3.25 11.47
N ALA A 61 5.97 -2.68 11.56
CA ALA A 61 4.94 -2.87 10.55
C ALA A 61 5.40 -2.38 9.16
N LEU A 62 5.97 -1.17 9.06
CA LEU A 62 6.48 -0.61 7.81
C LEU A 62 7.57 -1.51 7.17
N ARG A 63 8.47 -2.08 7.98
CA ARG A 63 9.52 -3.00 7.52
C ARG A 63 8.98 -4.35 7.08
N VAL A 64 7.87 -4.80 7.66
CA VAL A 64 7.19 -6.03 7.21
C VAL A 64 6.57 -5.80 5.83
N ASP A 65 5.88 -4.67 5.65
CA ASP A 65 5.30 -4.28 4.36
C ASP A 65 6.38 -4.06 3.29
N ALA A 66 7.51 -3.43 3.62
CA ALA A 66 8.63 -3.22 2.70
C ALA A 66 9.29 -4.53 2.21
N ARG A 67 9.17 -5.61 2.98
CA ARG A 67 9.69 -6.94 2.62
C ARG A 67 8.65 -7.80 1.91
N ALA A 68 7.40 -7.40 1.86
CA ALA A 68 6.40 -8.10 1.09
C ALA A 68 6.68 -7.84 -0.39
N SER A 69 6.84 -8.90 -1.19
CA SER A 69 6.80 -8.74 -2.64
C SER A 69 5.38 -8.32 -3.00
N ALA A 70 5.23 -7.13 -3.58
CA ALA A 70 3.94 -6.67 -4.04
C ALA A 70 3.73 -7.17 -5.46
N ASP A 71 3.27 -8.42 -5.57
CA ASP A 71 3.10 -9.16 -6.82
C ASP A 71 1.82 -8.74 -7.55
N GLY A 72 1.74 -7.45 -7.91
CA GLY A 72 0.63 -6.91 -8.68
C GLY A 72 0.26 -5.47 -8.31
N PRO A 73 -0.53 -4.79 -9.16
CA PRO A 73 -1.04 -3.45 -8.87
C PRO A 73 -1.89 -3.38 -7.59
N GLN A 74 -2.60 -4.47 -7.26
CA GLN A 74 -3.50 -4.52 -6.11
C GLN A 74 -2.72 -4.59 -4.80
N GLU A 75 -1.71 -5.44 -4.74
CA GLU A 75 -0.81 -5.61 -3.59
C GLU A 75 -0.01 -4.32 -3.36
N ARG A 76 0.48 -3.69 -4.44
CA ARG A 76 1.17 -2.40 -4.35
C ARG A 76 0.26 -1.32 -3.76
N ALA A 77 -0.96 -1.21 -4.27
CA ALA A 77 -1.94 -0.25 -3.74
C ALA A 77 -2.28 -0.54 -2.27
N ARG A 78 -2.40 -1.81 -1.88
CA ARG A 78 -2.62 -2.21 -0.49
C ARG A 78 -1.47 -1.76 0.42
N VAL A 79 -0.23 -1.97 0.01
CA VAL A 79 0.96 -1.54 0.75
C VAL A 79 0.99 -0.02 0.91
N VAL A 80 0.69 0.73 -0.15
CA VAL A 80 0.61 2.20 -0.10
C VAL A 80 -0.41 2.65 0.92
N VAL A 81 -1.65 2.14 0.84
CA VAL A 81 -2.75 2.50 1.75
C VAL A 81 -2.39 2.15 3.19
N ASN A 82 -1.85 0.95 3.42
CA ASN A 82 -1.44 0.48 4.74
C ASN A 82 -0.36 1.37 5.36
N ASN A 83 0.71 1.66 4.60
CA ASN A 83 1.84 2.45 5.06
C ASN A 83 1.44 3.92 5.27
N SER A 84 0.70 4.52 4.34
CA SER A 84 0.27 5.91 4.46
C SER A 84 -0.70 6.08 5.63
N SER A 85 -1.64 5.16 5.82
CA SER A 85 -2.58 5.20 6.97
C SER A 85 -1.85 5.07 8.30
N LEU A 86 -0.89 4.14 8.42
CA LEU A 86 -0.13 3.96 9.66
C LEU A 86 0.76 5.17 9.97
N ARG A 87 1.51 5.69 8.99
CA ARG A 87 2.33 6.89 9.18
C ARG A 87 1.47 8.09 9.55
N THR A 88 0.33 8.26 8.88
CA THR A 88 -0.63 9.33 9.18
C THR A 88 -1.17 9.23 10.59
N PHE A 89 -1.54 8.03 11.04
CA PHE A 89 -1.97 7.81 12.43
C PHE A 89 -0.87 8.19 13.43
N VAL A 90 0.38 7.78 13.19
CA VAL A 90 1.51 8.10 14.06
C VAL A 90 1.75 9.61 14.09
N ILE A 91 1.76 10.28 12.95
CA ILE A 91 1.93 11.75 12.86
C ILE A 91 0.76 12.48 13.55
N ASP A 92 -0.47 12.02 13.34
CA ASP A 92 -1.68 12.62 13.93
C ASP A 92 -1.68 12.53 15.46
N ARG A 93 -1.27 11.39 16.01
CA ARG A 93 -1.34 11.13 17.46
C ARG A 93 -0.08 11.53 18.23
N LEU A 94 1.09 11.38 17.62
CA LEU A 94 2.39 11.54 18.29
C LEU A 94 3.19 12.73 17.76
N GLY A 95 2.66 13.43 16.75
CA GLY A 95 3.32 14.54 16.08
C GLY A 95 4.33 14.10 15.02
N PRO A 96 4.63 15.00 14.06
CA PRO A 96 5.71 14.78 13.10
C PRO A 96 7.06 14.72 13.81
N ASP A 97 8.04 14.06 13.17
CA ASP A 97 9.39 13.90 13.70
C ASP A 97 10.42 14.33 12.65
N PRO A 98 11.11 15.47 12.84
CA PRO A 98 12.03 15.98 11.84
C PRO A 98 13.29 15.13 11.69
N GLU A 99 13.61 14.27 12.67
CA GLU A 99 14.79 13.40 12.63
C GLU A 99 14.49 12.04 11.98
N ASP A 100 13.21 11.74 11.76
CA ASP A 100 12.76 10.43 11.28
C ASP A 100 11.87 10.57 10.03
N PRO A 101 12.40 10.29 8.83
CA PRO A 101 11.67 10.45 7.57
C PRO A 101 10.36 9.65 7.47
N ASP A 102 10.19 8.58 8.27
CA ASP A 102 8.94 7.83 8.30
C ASP A 102 7.78 8.66 8.90
N TRP A 103 8.08 9.67 9.72
CA TRP A 103 7.10 10.54 10.38
C TRP A 103 7.13 11.98 9.84
N ASP A 104 7.68 12.18 8.65
CA ASP A 104 7.63 13.45 7.93
C ASP A 104 6.35 13.49 7.05
N PRO A 105 5.38 14.40 7.33
CA PRO A 105 4.15 14.49 6.56
C PRO A 105 4.38 14.82 5.08
N VAL A 106 5.45 15.58 4.74
CA VAL A 106 5.82 15.89 3.35
C VAL A 106 6.16 14.59 2.62
N ARG A 107 7.02 13.75 3.23
CA ARG A 107 7.41 12.46 2.65
C ARG A 107 6.25 11.49 2.48
N VAL A 108 5.30 11.50 3.41
CA VAL A 108 4.10 10.64 3.29
C VAL A 108 3.25 11.07 2.10
N VAL A 109 3.03 12.38 1.93
CA VAL A 109 2.25 12.89 0.79
C VAL A 109 2.96 12.62 -0.53
N GLU A 110 4.26 12.88 -0.63
CA GLU A 110 5.08 12.54 -1.81
C GLU A 110 4.98 11.05 -2.14
N TYR A 111 5.10 10.18 -1.13
CA TYR A 111 4.98 8.72 -1.30
C TYR A 111 3.61 8.31 -1.86
N VAL A 112 2.52 8.89 -1.36
CA VAL A 112 1.17 8.62 -1.87
C VAL A 112 1.00 9.16 -3.28
N LEU A 113 1.43 10.39 -3.55
CA LEU A 113 1.32 11.00 -4.88
C LEU A 113 2.16 10.27 -5.93
N ALA A 114 3.32 9.73 -5.57
CA ALA A 114 4.12 8.91 -6.46
C ALA A 114 3.44 7.57 -6.81
N SER A 115 2.45 7.13 -6.02
CA SER A 115 1.72 5.88 -6.25
C SER A 115 0.48 6.03 -7.13
N VAL A 116 -0.04 7.25 -7.29
CA VAL A 116 -1.24 7.47 -8.12
C VAL A 116 -0.86 7.48 -9.59
N THR A 117 -1.55 6.68 -10.40
CA THR A 117 -1.27 6.49 -11.82
C THR A 117 -1.91 7.55 -12.72
N LEU A 118 -2.92 8.26 -12.20
CA LEU A 118 -3.64 9.30 -12.91
C LEU A 118 -3.39 10.66 -12.26
N THR A 119 -3.34 11.70 -13.08
CA THR A 119 -3.29 13.08 -12.60
C THR A 119 -4.67 13.51 -12.10
N ALA A 120 -4.68 14.51 -11.22
CA ALA A 120 -5.89 15.16 -10.73
C ALA A 120 -6.81 15.63 -11.88
N ALA A 121 -6.24 16.28 -12.90
CA ALA A 121 -6.96 16.70 -14.10
C ALA A 121 -7.63 15.52 -14.82
N ARG A 122 -6.89 14.44 -15.06
CA ARG A 122 -7.42 13.27 -15.76
C ARG A 122 -8.54 12.57 -14.99
N VAL A 123 -8.44 12.53 -13.66
CA VAL A 123 -9.51 11.96 -12.83
C VAL A 123 -10.79 12.77 -12.93
N ARG A 124 -10.71 14.12 -12.95
CA ARG A 124 -11.90 14.97 -13.12
C ARG A 124 -12.61 14.76 -14.44
N GLU A 125 -11.87 14.50 -15.52
CA GLU A 125 -12.48 14.18 -16.82
C GLU A 125 -13.27 12.86 -16.80
N LEU A 126 -12.88 11.92 -15.93
CA LEU A 126 -13.52 10.60 -15.79
C LEU A 126 -14.72 10.61 -14.82
N ASP A 127 -14.80 11.64 -13.97
CA ASP A 127 -15.78 11.75 -12.88
C ASP A 127 -17.26 11.65 -13.31
N PRO A 128 -17.77 12.45 -14.26
CA PRO A 128 -19.20 12.44 -14.60
C PRO A 128 -19.69 11.12 -15.22
N GLY A 129 -18.79 10.20 -15.54
CA GLY A 129 -19.07 8.97 -16.27
C GLY A 129 -18.57 7.69 -15.64
N TRP A 130 -18.06 7.69 -14.39
CA TRP A 130 -17.34 6.51 -13.88
C TRP A 130 -18.17 5.22 -13.88
N ARG A 131 -19.50 5.32 -13.72
CA ARG A 131 -20.42 4.16 -13.78
C ARG A 131 -20.48 3.49 -15.16
N ARG A 132 -20.04 4.19 -16.21
CA ARG A 132 -19.97 3.71 -17.60
C ARG A 132 -18.58 3.20 -17.98
N LEU A 133 -17.60 3.33 -17.09
CA LEU A 133 -16.25 2.82 -17.31
C LEU A 133 -16.22 1.30 -17.10
N ASP A 134 -15.24 0.65 -17.69
CA ASP A 134 -14.97 -0.76 -17.41
C ASP A 134 -14.58 -0.97 -15.93
N ILE A 135 -14.71 -2.22 -15.48
CA ILE A 135 -14.46 -2.59 -14.08
C ILE A 135 -13.01 -2.32 -13.64
N GLU A 136 -12.03 -2.43 -14.54
CA GLU A 136 -10.63 -2.21 -14.21
C GLU A 136 -10.34 -0.73 -13.96
N ARG A 137 -10.97 0.15 -14.74
CA ARG A 137 -10.89 1.58 -14.54
C ARG A 137 -11.60 2.01 -13.26
N VAL A 138 -12.77 1.45 -12.93
CA VAL A 138 -13.42 1.70 -11.63
C VAL A 138 -12.54 1.24 -10.47
N ARG A 139 -11.88 0.09 -10.59
CA ARG A 139 -10.91 -0.40 -9.59
C ARG A 139 -9.71 0.54 -9.45
N GLU A 140 -9.20 1.10 -10.54
CA GLU A 140 -8.13 2.10 -10.52
C GLU A 140 -8.55 3.36 -9.75
N LEU A 141 -9.73 3.90 -10.04
CA LEU A 141 -10.27 5.06 -9.34
C LEU A 141 -10.45 4.80 -7.84
N ARG A 142 -10.92 3.60 -7.46
CA ARG A 142 -11.00 3.19 -6.05
C ARG A 142 -9.64 3.07 -5.38
N ARG A 143 -8.63 2.54 -6.07
CA ARG A 143 -7.25 2.50 -5.55
C ARG A 143 -6.73 3.90 -5.27
N ILE A 144 -6.94 4.84 -6.20
CA ILE A 144 -6.56 6.24 -6.02
C ILE A 144 -7.28 6.85 -4.82
N LYS A 145 -8.61 6.70 -4.73
CA LYS A 145 -9.43 7.21 -3.62
C LYS A 145 -8.93 6.73 -2.25
N ASN A 146 -8.58 5.45 -2.17
CA ASN A 146 -8.07 4.85 -0.94
C ASN A 146 -6.66 5.35 -0.62
N ALA A 147 -5.79 5.48 -1.62
CA ALA A 147 -4.42 5.97 -1.43
C ALA A 147 -4.39 7.39 -0.84
N VAL A 148 -5.21 8.30 -1.37
CA VAL A 148 -5.32 9.69 -0.89
C VAL A 148 -6.19 9.84 0.38
N GLY A 149 -6.73 8.74 0.91
CA GLY A 149 -7.61 8.77 2.09
C GLY A 149 -6.96 9.29 3.37
N SER A 150 -5.63 9.29 3.43
CA SER A 150 -4.84 9.84 4.55
C SER A 150 -4.69 11.36 4.53
N PHE A 151 -4.93 12.01 3.38
CA PHE A 151 -4.67 13.43 3.19
C PHE A 151 -5.42 14.37 4.15
N PRO A 152 -6.66 14.11 4.60
CA PRO A 152 -7.36 15.03 5.51
C PRO A 152 -6.58 15.30 6.80
N LEU A 153 -5.88 14.29 7.31
CA LEU A 153 -5.08 14.38 8.55
C LEU A 153 -3.66 14.90 8.29
N LEU A 154 -3.10 14.69 7.11
CA LEU A 154 -1.75 15.15 6.76
C LEU A 154 -1.71 16.64 6.40
N VAL A 155 -2.73 17.18 5.72
CA VAL A 155 -2.72 18.56 5.17
C VAL A 155 -2.50 19.64 6.24
N ARG A 156 -2.94 19.39 7.48
CA ARG A 156 -2.74 20.29 8.62
C ARG A 156 -1.30 20.33 9.15
N HIS A 157 -0.48 19.35 8.79
CA HIS A 157 0.94 19.27 9.14
C HIS A 157 1.87 19.68 7.98
N LEU A 158 1.31 19.96 6.80
CA LEU A 158 2.10 20.42 5.65
C LEU A 158 2.38 21.92 5.76
N PRO A 159 3.60 22.37 5.37
CA PRO A 159 3.85 23.78 5.14
C PRO A 159 2.98 24.30 3.99
N ALA A 160 2.76 25.62 3.94
CA ALA A 160 2.13 26.24 2.78
C ALA A 160 3.02 26.06 1.52
N GLY A 161 2.38 25.79 0.37
CA GLY A 161 3.07 25.62 -0.90
C GLY A 161 2.42 24.58 -1.81
N ALA A 162 3.02 24.36 -2.97
CA ALA A 162 2.46 23.56 -4.06
C ALA A 162 2.06 22.14 -3.65
N LEU A 163 2.84 21.47 -2.79
CA LEU A 163 2.51 20.12 -2.32
C LEU A 163 1.22 20.09 -1.48
N ARG A 164 1.02 21.11 -0.63
CA ARG A 164 -0.20 21.25 0.16
C ARG A 164 -1.39 21.56 -0.73
N ASP A 165 -1.22 22.44 -1.72
CA ASP A 165 -2.26 22.78 -2.69
C ASP A 165 -2.67 21.54 -3.50
N GLN A 166 -1.69 20.73 -3.93
CA GLN A 166 -1.94 19.47 -4.63
C GLN A 166 -2.64 18.44 -3.73
N ALA A 167 -2.26 18.33 -2.45
CA ALA A 167 -2.95 17.45 -1.51
C ALA A 167 -4.41 17.89 -1.29
N VAL A 168 -4.67 19.19 -1.15
CA VAL A 168 -6.03 19.75 -1.04
C VAL A 168 -6.84 19.51 -2.31
N GLU A 169 -6.21 19.65 -3.48
CA GLU A 169 -6.83 19.35 -4.76
C GLU A 169 -7.34 17.91 -4.83
N TRP A 170 -6.52 16.95 -4.39
CA TRP A 170 -6.89 15.55 -4.32
C TRP A 170 -8.01 15.27 -3.31
N LEU A 171 -8.12 16.04 -2.22
CA LEU A 171 -9.25 15.92 -1.30
C LEU A 171 -10.58 16.26 -1.97
N VAL A 172 -10.62 17.33 -2.77
CA VAL A 172 -11.84 17.70 -3.52
C VAL A 172 -12.22 16.61 -4.51
N ILE A 173 -11.24 16.06 -5.24
CA ILE A 173 -11.47 14.99 -6.22
C ILE A 173 -11.93 13.70 -5.52
N ARG A 174 -11.40 13.40 -4.35
CA ARG A 174 -11.72 12.17 -3.61
C ARG A 174 -13.21 12.01 -3.33
N GLU A 175 -13.93 13.12 -3.12
CA GLU A 175 -15.35 13.12 -2.79
C GLU A 175 -16.24 12.66 -3.96
N VAL A 176 -15.74 12.77 -5.20
CA VAL A 176 -16.49 12.39 -6.40
C VAL A 176 -16.06 11.01 -6.95
N LEU A 177 -14.95 10.48 -6.46
CA LEU A 177 -14.48 9.12 -6.79
C LEU A 177 -15.44 8.01 -6.27
N PRO A 178 -15.48 6.83 -6.93
CA PRO A 178 -16.36 5.69 -6.60
C PRO A 178 -16.05 4.92 -5.32
#